data_AF-A0A538J276-F1
#
_entry.id   AF-A0A538J276-F1
#
_cell.length_a   1.000
_cell.length_b   1.000
_cell.length_c   1.000
_cell.angle_alpha   90.00
_cell.angle_beta   90.00
_cell.angle_gamma   90.00
#
_symmetry.space_group_name_H-M   'P 1'
#
loop_
_entity.id
_entity.type
_entity.pdbx_description
1 polymer ?
#
loop_
_entity_poly.entity_id
_entity_poly.type
_entity_poly.pdbx_seq_one_letter_code
_entity_poly.pdbx_strand_id
1 'polypeptide(L)'
;MTDVDGLNAGFARDLFEEYLENPDAVPAEWRRLFESGDSEIVATHPGLARLLESAGNGHPAPPAAPAAVPAPAAAAPQAEPVSDELLGAVAAAMALVKAHRMHGHLAAHLDPLGSEPPGDPALEPERLIPKLTPELQAR
;
A
#
# COMPACT_ATOMS: atom_id res chain seq x y z
N MET A 1 -14.79 -12.17 10.97
CA MET A 1 -13.71 -11.58 11.79
C MET A 1 -13.01 -10.61 10.87
N THR A 2 -13.30 -9.32 11.01
CA THR A 2 -12.70 -8.26 10.19
C THR A 2 -11.20 -8.30 10.42
N ASP A 3 -10.42 -8.41 9.35
CA ASP A 3 -8.97 -8.39 9.40
C ASP A 3 -8.54 -7.02 9.93
N VAL A 4 -8.12 -6.98 11.20
CA VAL A 4 -7.85 -5.74 11.95
C VAL A 4 -6.53 -5.11 11.50
N ASP A 5 -5.67 -5.90 10.84
CA ASP A 5 -4.33 -5.51 10.42
C ASP A 5 -4.16 -5.70 8.90
N GLY A 6 -4.99 -4.99 8.13
CA GLY A 6 -4.86 -4.97 6.66
C GLY A 6 -3.40 -4.71 6.26
N LEU A 7 -2.96 -5.37 5.18
CA LEU A 7 -1.54 -5.53 4.80
C LEU A 7 -0.66 -4.25 4.89
N ASN A 8 -1.25 -3.07 4.71
CA ASN A 8 -0.58 -1.76 4.71
C ASN A 8 -1.08 -0.79 5.80
N ALA A 9 -1.74 -1.28 6.85
CA ALA A 9 -2.35 -0.44 7.88
C ALA A 9 -1.32 0.41 8.66
N GLY A 10 -0.12 -0.13 8.93
CA GLY A 10 0.96 0.61 9.58
C GLY A 10 1.46 1.77 8.72
N PHE A 11 1.72 1.52 7.44
CA PHE A 11 2.12 2.58 6.50
C PHE A 11 1.06 3.67 6.36
N ALA A 12 -0.22 3.28 6.25
CA ALA A 12 -1.32 4.24 6.18
C ALA A 12 -1.44 5.08 7.46
N ARG A 13 -1.06 4.51 8.62
CA ARG A 13 -1.01 5.23 9.88
C ARG A 13 0.11 6.25 9.92
N ASP A 14 1.33 5.85 9.57
CA ASP A 14 2.49 6.73 9.56
C ASP A 14 2.24 7.93 8.64
N LEU A 15 1.66 7.68 7.45
CA LEU A 15 1.34 8.72 6.49
C LEU A 15 0.22 9.67 6.96
N PHE A 16 -0.72 9.15 7.77
CA PHE A 16 -1.76 9.97 8.39
C PHE A 16 -1.21 10.80 9.55
N GLU A 17 -0.30 10.26 10.35
CA GLU A 17 0.41 11.02 11.40
C GLU A 17 1.21 12.17 10.76
N GLU A 18 1.92 11.91 9.66
CA GLU A 18 2.62 12.95 8.88
C GLU A 18 1.66 14.00 8.31
N TYR A 19 0.48 13.60 7.83
CA TYR A 19 -0.54 14.53 7.35
C TYR A 19 -1.04 15.48 8.46
N LEU A 20 -1.22 14.96 9.69
CA LEU A 20 -1.63 15.77 10.83
C LEU A 20 -0.55 16.78 11.26
N GLU A 21 0.73 16.42 11.12
CA GLU A 21 1.85 17.30 11.44
C GLU A 21 2.10 18.35 10.35
N ASN A 22 2.16 17.92 9.09
CA ASN A 22 2.41 18.78 7.94
C ASN A 22 1.73 18.23 6.67
N PRO A 23 0.55 18.75 6.31
CA PRO A 23 -0.18 18.29 5.12
C PRO A 23 0.65 18.35 3.84
N ASP A 24 1.52 19.35 3.67
CA ASP A 24 2.30 19.52 2.45
C ASP A 24 3.47 18.53 2.31
N ALA A 25 3.81 17.79 3.38
CA ALA A 25 4.75 16.67 3.32
C ALA A 25 4.13 15.41 2.70
N VAL A 26 2.79 15.35 2.66
CA VAL A 26 2.04 14.19 2.16
C VAL A 26 1.65 14.38 0.68
N PRO A 27 1.83 13.35 -0.18
CA PRO A 27 1.42 13.43 -1.57
C PRO A 27 -0.05 13.82 -1.75
N ALA A 28 -0.35 14.59 -2.79
CA ALA A 28 -1.66 15.24 -2.96
C ALA A 28 -2.81 14.24 -3.09
N GLU A 29 -2.56 13.05 -3.65
CA GLU A 29 -3.53 11.95 -3.74
C GLU A 29 -3.95 11.43 -2.35
N TRP A 30 -3.03 11.35 -1.40
CA TRP A 30 -3.29 10.91 -0.03
C TRP A 30 -3.97 11.99 0.80
N ARG A 31 -3.54 13.25 0.64
CA ARG A 31 -4.26 14.40 1.23
C ARG A 31 -5.72 14.43 0.82
N ARG A 32 -5.99 14.32 -0.49
CA ARG A 32 -7.37 14.30 -0.99
C ARG A 32 -8.18 13.18 -0.36
N LEU A 33 -7.60 12.01 -0.13
CA LEU A 33 -8.28 10.89 0.52
C LEU A 33 -8.61 11.19 1.99
N PHE A 34 -7.70 11.82 2.73
CA PHE A 34 -7.94 12.23 4.12
C PHE A 34 -8.93 13.40 4.24
N GLU A 35 -8.92 14.32 3.26
CA GLU A 35 -9.81 15.48 3.19
C GLU A 35 -11.23 15.12 2.69
N SER A 36 -11.33 14.25 1.68
CA SER A 36 -12.62 13.89 1.07
C SER A 36 -13.42 12.92 1.93
N GLY A 37 -12.74 12.13 2.78
CA GLY A 37 -13.35 11.03 3.52
C GLY A 37 -13.95 9.99 2.58
N ASP A 38 -13.42 9.87 1.35
CA ASP A 38 -14.05 9.10 0.28
C ASP A 38 -14.37 7.67 0.71
N SER A 39 -15.67 7.43 0.76
CA SER A 39 -16.28 6.35 1.52
C SER A 39 -16.00 4.97 0.92
N GLU A 40 -15.66 4.85 -0.36
CA GLU A 40 -15.50 3.55 -1.03
C GLU A 40 -14.19 2.83 -0.69
N ILE A 41 -13.06 3.54 -0.66
CA ILE A 41 -11.76 2.97 -0.25
C ILE A 41 -11.78 2.70 1.26
N VAL A 42 -12.33 3.63 2.04
CA VAL A 42 -12.47 3.48 3.49
C VAL A 42 -13.44 2.35 3.83
N ALA A 43 -14.55 2.19 3.11
CA ALA A 43 -15.51 1.09 3.33
C ALA A 43 -14.96 -0.29 2.95
N THR A 44 -14.06 -0.35 1.98
CA THR A 44 -13.39 -1.60 1.57
C THR A 44 -12.22 -1.98 2.49
N HIS A 45 -11.76 -1.06 3.34
CA HIS A 45 -10.61 -1.25 4.25
C HIS A 45 -10.98 -0.95 5.71
N PRO A 46 -11.42 -1.96 6.48
CA PRO A 46 -11.85 -1.79 7.88
C PRO A 46 -10.80 -1.16 8.80
N GLY A 47 -9.51 -1.43 8.54
CA GLY A 47 -8.41 -0.83 9.30
C GLY A 47 -8.25 0.68 9.06
N LEU A 48 -8.48 1.13 7.83
CA LEU A 48 -8.44 2.55 7.48
C LEU A 48 -9.65 3.28 8.08
N ALA A 49 -10.84 2.69 7.99
CA ALA A 49 -12.04 3.21 8.65
C ALA A 49 -11.83 3.40 10.15
N ARG A 50 -11.27 2.40 10.84
CA ARG A 50 -10.91 2.48 12.27
C ARG A 50 -9.90 3.57 12.57
N LEU A 51 -8.91 3.76 11.69
CA LEU A 51 -7.90 4.80 11.85
C LEU A 51 -8.54 6.20 11.80
N LEU A 52 -9.38 6.46 10.80
CA LEU A 52 -10.12 7.72 10.69
C LEU A 52 -11.09 7.93 11.86
N GLU A 53 -11.80 6.88 12.30
CA GLU A 53 -12.67 6.92 13.48
C GLU A 53 -11.88 7.25 14.75
N SER A 54 -10.69 6.66 14.94
CA SER A 54 -9.83 6.91 16.10
C SER A 54 -9.23 8.31 16.13
N ALA A 55 -9.07 8.92 14.95
CA ALA A 55 -8.60 10.30 14.79
C ALA A 55 -9.70 11.35 15.02
N GLY A 56 -10.97 10.94 15.05
CA GLY A 56 -12.14 11.80 14.88
C GLY A 56 -12.65 12.58 16.10
N ASN A 57 -11.88 12.75 17.18
CA ASN A 57 -12.38 13.38 18.41
C ASN A 57 -11.68 14.68 18.84
N GLY A 58 -11.24 15.53 17.89
CA GLY A 58 -11.13 16.97 18.16
C GLY A 58 -9.90 17.69 17.63
N HIS A 59 -9.87 18.00 16.34
CA HIS A 59 -9.15 19.18 15.85
C HIS A 59 -10.12 20.11 15.10
N PRO A 60 -10.19 21.40 15.46
CA PRO A 60 -10.94 22.36 14.66
C PRO A 60 -10.30 22.44 13.28
N ALA A 61 -11.14 22.36 12.24
CA ALA A 61 -10.72 22.64 10.87
C ALA A 61 -9.99 24.01 10.84
N PRO A 62 -8.77 24.10 10.27
CA PRO A 62 -8.12 25.39 10.12
C PRO A 62 -9.03 26.30 9.27
N PRO A 63 -9.11 27.61 9.59
CA PRO A 63 -9.94 28.52 8.81
C PRO A 63 -9.49 28.50 7.36
N ALA A 64 -10.44 28.31 6.45
CA ALA A 64 -10.22 28.35 5.01
C ALA A 64 -9.46 29.64 4.65
N ALA A 65 -8.20 29.48 4.24
CA ALA A 65 -7.46 30.56 3.61
C ALA A 65 -8.20 30.98 2.32
N PRO A 66 -8.24 32.28 1.98
CA PRO A 66 -8.97 32.75 0.81
C PRO A 66 -8.41 32.08 -0.45
N ALA A 67 -9.32 31.57 -1.27
CA ALA A 67 -9.04 30.90 -2.52
C ALA A 67 -8.03 31.69 -3.37
N ALA A 68 -6.82 31.16 -3.46
CA ALA A 68 -5.89 31.57 -4.49
C ALA A 68 -6.54 31.23 -5.84
N VAL A 69 -6.57 32.23 -6.73
CA VAL A 69 -6.96 32.07 -8.13
C VAL A 69 -6.29 30.83 -8.73
N PRO A 70 -7.01 29.98 -9.47
CA PRO A 70 -6.41 28.80 -10.05
C PRO A 70 -5.34 29.26 -11.05
N ALA A 71 -4.07 29.04 -10.70
CA ALA A 71 -3.03 28.97 -11.70
C ALA A 71 -3.43 27.88 -12.70
N PRO A 72 -3.18 28.05 -14.01
CA PRO A 72 -3.54 27.05 -15.00
C PRO A 72 -2.92 25.72 -14.57
N ALA A 73 -3.79 24.76 -14.25
CA ALA A 73 -3.39 23.41 -13.94
C ALA A 73 -2.55 22.91 -15.11
N ALA A 74 -1.26 22.73 -14.88
CA ALA A 74 -0.46 21.91 -15.76
C ALA A 74 -1.19 20.57 -15.84
N ALA A 75 -1.62 20.19 -17.04
CA ALA A 75 -2.34 18.95 -17.27
C ALA A 75 -1.54 17.83 -16.61
N ALA A 76 -2.11 17.21 -15.57
CA ALA A 76 -1.53 16.01 -15.00
C ALA A 76 -1.36 15.02 -16.15
N PRO A 77 -0.19 14.38 -16.31
CA PRO A 77 -0.02 13.37 -17.33
C PRO A 77 -1.12 12.34 -17.13
N GLN A 78 -1.88 12.08 -18.21
CA GLN A 78 -2.92 11.06 -18.19
C GLN A 78 -2.22 9.75 -17.87
N ALA A 79 -2.61 9.12 -16.75
CA ALA A 79 -2.05 7.84 -16.34
C ALA A 79 -2.24 6.84 -17.47
N GLU A 80 -1.15 6.21 -17.91
CA GLU A 80 -1.22 5.19 -18.95
C GLU A 80 -2.16 4.04 -18.49
N PRO A 81 -2.94 3.46 -19.41
CA PRO A 81 -3.81 2.35 -19.06
C PRO A 81 -2.98 1.16 -18.55
N VAL A 82 -3.34 0.64 -17.38
CA VAL A 82 -2.73 -0.57 -16.79
C VAL A 82 -3.02 -1.75 -17.72
N SER A 83 -1.98 -2.48 -18.13
CA SER A 83 -2.14 -3.69 -18.92
C SER A 83 -2.53 -4.89 -18.04
N ASP A 84 -3.27 -5.85 -18.61
CA ASP A 84 -3.60 -7.11 -17.94
C ASP A 84 -2.34 -7.87 -17.49
N GLU A 85 -1.25 -7.74 -18.25
CA GLU A 85 0.05 -8.30 -17.92
C GLU A 85 0.63 -7.67 -16.64
N LEU A 86 0.56 -6.35 -16.49
CA LEU A 86 1.02 -5.65 -15.29
C LEU A 86 0.15 -6.04 -14.09
N LEU A 87 -1.17 -6.14 -14.28
CA LEU A 87 -2.07 -6.59 -13.22
C LEU A 87 -1.76 -8.04 -12.78
N GLY A 88 -1.49 -8.93 -13.72
CA GLY A 88 -1.03 -10.29 -13.46
C GLY A 88 0.31 -10.31 -12.71
N ALA A 89 1.26 -9.45 -13.08
CA ALA A 89 2.55 -9.33 -12.41
C ALA A 89 2.39 -8.89 -10.94
N VAL A 90 1.51 -7.92 -10.67
CA VAL A 90 1.18 -7.51 -9.29
C VAL A 90 0.60 -8.69 -8.50
N ALA A 91 -0.33 -9.44 -9.08
CA ALA A 91 -0.91 -10.62 -8.42
C ALA A 91 0.15 -11.70 -8.13
N ALA A 92 1.08 -11.94 -9.07
CA ALA A 92 2.21 -12.85 -8.90
C ALA A 92 3.16 -12.39 -7.78
N ALA A 93 3.52 -11.11 -7.75
CA ALA A 93 4.35 -10.53 -6.68
C ALA A 93 3.67 -10.68 -5.31
N MET A 94 2.37 -10.42 -5.23
CA MET A 94 1.60 -10.60 -3.99
C MET A 94 1.54 -12.06 -3.55
N ALA A 95 1.45 -13.00 -4.49
CA ALA A 95 1.53 -14.43 -4.17
C ALA A 95 2.90 -14.80 -3.58
N LEU A 96 4.00 -14.23 -4.10
CA LEU A 96 5.35 -14.45 -3.56
C LEU A 96 5.51 -13.88 -2.14
N VAL A 97 4.97 -12.69 -1.88
CA VAL A 97 4.97 -12.09 -0.53
C VAL A 97 4.19 -12.98 0.43
N LYS A 98 3.01 -13.45 0.03
CA LYS A 98 2.22 -14.38 0.83
C LYS A 98 2.97 -15.68 1.10
N ALA A 99 3.65 -16.24 0.09
CA ALA A 99 4.47 -17.42 0.25
C ALA A 99 5.58 -17.21 1.27
N HIS A 100 6.28 -16.08 1.26
CA HIS A 100 7.28 -15.76 2.28
C HIS A 100 6.70 -15.70 3.70
N ARG A 101 5.51 -15.09 3.86
CA ARG A 101 4.86 -15.00 5.18
C ARG A 101 4.41 -16.38 5.70
N MET A 102 3.92 -17.24 4.81
CA MET A 102 3.38 -18.54 5.19
C MET A 102 4.46 -19.64 5.27
N HIS A 103 5.39 -19.66 4.32
CA HIS A 103 6.35 -20.75 4.07
C HIS A 103 7.82 -20.32 4.22
N GLY A 104 8.12 -19.03 4.44
CA GLY A 104 9.50 -18.55 4.53
C GLY A 104 10.34 -19.22 5.63
N HIS A 105 9.68 -19.71 6.69
CA HIS A 105 10.32 -20.48 7.75
C HIS A 105 10.94 -21.79 7.25
N LEU A 106 10.46 -22.38 6.15
CA LEU A 106 11.01 -23.60 5.55
C LEU A 106 12.32 -23.35 4.80
N ALA A 107 12.59 -22.11 4.41
CA ALA A 107 13.83 -21.70 3.76
C ALA A 107 14.82 -21.01 4.71
N ALA A 108 14.47 -20.86 6.00
CA ALA A 108 15.32 -20.19 6.96
C ALA A 108 16.43 -21.12 7.48
N HIS A 109 17.67 -20.63 7.53
CA HIS A 109 18.80 -21.33 8.15
C HIS A 109 18.73 -21.26 9.67
N LEU A 110 17.91 -22.13 10.26
CA LEU A 110 17.71 -22.20 11.71
C LEU A 110 18.60 -23.23 12.41
N ASP A 111 19.21 -24.15 11.66
CA ASP A 111 20.10 -25.18 12.21
C ASP A 111 21.51 -24.62 12.46
N PRO A 112 21.99 -24.56 13.72
CA PRO A 112 23.35 -24.10 14.02
C PRO A 112 24.44 -25.02 13.48
N LEU A 113 24.13 -26.26 13.13
CA LEU A 113 25.08 -27.19 12.51
C LEU A 113 25.18 -27.01 10.99
N GLY A 114 24.33 -26.16 10.40
CA GLY A 114 24.41 -25.77 9.00
C GLY A 114 23.73 -26.72 8.02
N SER A 115 22.75 -27.53 8.46
CA SER A 115 21.96 -28.32 7.51
C SER A 115 21.19 -27.41 6.55
N GLU A 116 21.02 -27.90 5.31
CA GLU A 116 20.27 -27.17 4.30
C GLU A 116 18.77 -27.19 4.65
N PRO A 117 18.07 -26.03 4.59
CA PRO A 117 16.63 -25.98 4.78
C PRO A 117 15.89 -26.78 3.69
N PRO A 118 14.74 -27.39 4.00
CA PRO A 118 13.96 -28.12 3.00
C PRO A 118 13.43 -27.22 1.86
N GLY A 119 13.24 -25.93 2.13
CA GLY A 119 12.67 -24.97 1.18
C GLY A 119 11.17 -25.18 0.92
N ASP A 120 10.61 -24.37 0.02
CA ASP A 120 9.24 -24.52 -0.47
C ASP A 120 9.14 -23.99 -1.92
N PRO A 121 8.56 -24.73 -2.87
CA PRO A 121 8.42 -24.29 -4.26
C PRO A 121 7.65 -22.98 -4.44
N ALA A 122 6.77 -22.61 -3.51
CA ALA A 122 6.03 -21.35 -3.55
C ALA A 122 6.92 -20.12 -3.32
N LEU A 123 8.13 -20.31 -2.78
CA LEU A 123 9.13 -19.25 -2.60
C LEU A 123 9.96 -18.99 -3.85
N GLU A 124 9.87 -19.84 -4.88
CA GLU A 124 10.65 -19.71 -6.11
C GLU A 124 10.01 -18.70 -7.07
N PRO A 125 10.62 -17.51 -7.32
CA PRO A 125 10.02 -16.47 -8.16
C PRO A 125 9.85 -16.90 -9.62
N GLU A 126 10.70 -17.82 -10.09
CA GLU A 126 10.67 -18.35 -11.46
C GLU A 126 9.45 -19.23 -11.75
N ARG A 127 8.74 -19.68 -10.72
CA ARG A 127 7.51 -20.50 -10.84
C ARG A 127 6.23 -19.69 -10.90
N LEU A 128 6.31 -18.38 -10.70
CA LEU A 128 5.15 -17.50 -10.74
C LEU A 128 4.65 -17.33 -12.18
N ILE A 129 3.34 -17.16 -12.31
CA ILE A 129 2.67 -16.90 -13.59
C ILE A 129 1.80 -15.65 -13.44
N PRO A 130 2.06 -14.58 -14.21
CA PRO A 130 3.22 -14.39 -15.08
C PRO A 130 4.55 -14.34 -14.29
N LYS A 131 5.66 -14.59 -14.97
CA LYS A 131 6.99 -14.43 -14.38
C LYS A 131 7.26 -12.96 -14.11
N LEU A 132 7.89 -12.67 -12.98
CA LEU A 132 8.32 -11.31 -12.63
C LEU A 132 9.61 -10.97 -13.38
N THR A 133 9.52 -10.64 -14.67
CA THR A 133 10.70 -10.25 -15.45
C THR A 133 11.26 -8.91 -14.96
N PRO A 134 12.56 -8.63 -15.15
CA PRO A 134 13.16 -7.35 -14.76
C PRO A 134 12.44 -6.12 -15.33
N GLU A 135 11.90 -6.24 -16.55
CA GLU A 135 11.15 -5.17 -17.21
C GLU A 135 9.81 -4.89 -16.50
N LEU A 136 9.13 -5.94 -16.03
CA LEU A 136 7.89 -5.80 -15.26
C LEU A 136 8.15 -5.26 -13.85
N GLN A 137 9.30 -5.58 -13.25
CA GLN A 137 9.72 -5.04 -11.96
C GLN A 137 10.15 -3.57 -12.02
N ALA A 138 10.54 -3.09 -13.20
CA ALA A 138 10.98 -1.71 -13.41
C ALA A 138 9.83 -0.73 -13.75
N ARG A 139 8.59 -1.21 -13.85
CA ARG A 139 7.38 -0.39 -14.06
C ARG A 139 6.76 0.05 -12.75
#